data_AF-A0A329KM58-F1
#
_entry.id   AF-A0A329KM58-F1
#
_cell.length_a   1.000
_cell.length_b   1.000
_cell.length_c   1.000
_cell.angle_alpha   90.00
_cell.angle_beta   90.00
_cell.angle_gamma   90.00
#
_symmetry.space_group_name_H-M   'P 1'
#
loop_
_entity.id
_entity.type
_entity.pdbx_description
1 polymer ?
#
loop_
_entity_poly.entity_id
_entity_poly.type
_entity_poly.pdbx_seq_one_letter_code
_entity_poly.pdbx_strand_id
1 'polypeptide(L)'
;MAKINVILCPKCGRDLHTKYYRYCGECDTRGVSAQREKKRIDFAELTVVDWFSSRSSAGLTLQDAEGKRYSVYMSDIFRYLDGTKIANVALEETKKGSAYGWRVIAKENEEEAQV
;
A
#
# COMPACT_ATOMS: atom_id res chain seq x y z
N MET A 1 -23.36 -7.72 -0.51
CA MET A 1 -22.09 -6.96 -0.46
C MET A 1 -21.25 -7.51 0.68
N ALA A 2 -19.93 -7.55 0.54
CA ALA A 2 -19.06 -8.15 1.56
C ALA A 2 -18.80 -7.16 2.71
N LYS A 3 -19.02 -7.61 3.95
CA LYS A 3 -18.80 -6.81 5.16
C LYS A 3 -17.42 -7.07 5.76
N ILE A 4 -16.94 -6.13 6.58
CA ILE A 4 -15.74 -6.28 7.41
C ILE A 4 -16.04 -5.91 8.85
N ASN A 5 -15.37 -6.60 9.77
CA ASN A 5 -15.37 -6.24 11.18
C ASN A 5 -14.44 -5.04 11.39
N VAL A 6 -14.98 -3.99 11.98
CA VAL A 6 -14.27 -2.76 12.31
C VAL A 6 -14.57 -2.37 13.75
N ILE A 7 -13.73 -1.51 14.32
CA ILE A 7 -13.97 -0.92 15.63
C ILE A 7 -14.52 0.49 15.40
N LEU A 8 -15.76 0.75 15.80
CA LEU A 8 -16.39 2.06 15.65
C LEU A 8 -16.63 2.71 17.02
N CYS A 9 -16.57 4.04 17.07
CA CYS A 9 -17.12 4.78 18.20
C CYS A 9 -18.65 4.59 18.24
N PRO A 10 -19.26 4.12 19.35
CA PRO A 10 -20.70 3.95 19.44
C PRO A 10 -21.48 5.27 19.43
N LYS A 11 -20.83 6.40 19.74
CA LYS A 11 -21.47 7.72 19.77
C LYS A 11 -21.43 8.44 18.42
N CYS A 12 -20.26 8.49 17.78
CA CYS A 12 -20.08 9.25 16.52
C CYS A 12 -19.84 8.40 15.27
N GLY A 13 -19.76 7.06 15.41
CA GLY A 13 -19.57 6.15 14.27
C GLY A 13 -18.18 6.16 13.64
N ARG A 14 -17.21 6.91 14.18
CA ARG A 14 -15.84 7.00 13.66
C ARG A 14 -15.13 5.64 13.67
N ASP A 15 -14.42 5.32 12.58
CA ASP A 15 -13.58 4.13 12.44
C ASP A 15 -12.26 4.29 13.22
N LEU A 16 -12.14 3.53 14.32
CA LEU A 16 -10.98 3.49 15.21
C LEU A 16 -9.98 2.43 14.71
N HIS A 17 -9.54 2.61 13.48
CA HIS A 17 -8.68 1.73 12.69
C HIS A 17 -7.32 1.39 13.34
N THR A 18 -6.89 2.16 14.35
CA THR A 18 -5.64 1.93 15.07
C THR A 18 -5.83 0.83 16.12
N LYS A 19 -5.24 -0.35 15.87
CA LYS A 19 -5.25 -1.52 16.79
C LYS A 19 -4.92 -1.19 18.24
N TYR A 20 -4.12 -0.13 18.48
CA TYR A 20 -3.60 0.22 19.80
C TYR A 20 -4.56 1.07 20.64
N TYR A 21 -5.49 1.79 20.03
CA TYR A 21 -6.40 2.67 20.75
C TYR A 21 -7.81 2.49 20.20
N ARG A 22 -8.52 1.48 20.73
CA ARG A 22 -9.97 1.30 20.58
C ARG A 22 -10.73 2.39 21.35
N TYR A 23 -10.31 3.63 21.24
CA TYR A 23 -10.77 4.74 22.02
C TYR A 23 -10.98 5.96 21.13
N CYS A 24 -12.15 6.56 21.24
CA CYS A 24 -12.48 7.79 20.54
C CYS A 24 -12.14 8.98 21.43
N GLY A 25 -11.06 9.69 21.12
CA GLY A 25 -10.64 10.87 21.89
C GLY A 25 -11.65 12.03 21.88
N GLU A 26 -12.52 12.11 20.88
CA GLU A 26 -13.55 13.16 20.83
C GLU A 26 -14.80 12.84 21.66
N CYS A 27 -15.15 11.56 21.75
CA CYS A 27 -16.37 11.11 22.40
C CYS A 27 -16.12 10.52 23.80
N ASP A 28 -14.85 10.51 24.21
CA ASP A 28 -14.34 9.95 25.46
C ASP A 28 -14.86 8.53 25.73
N THR A 29 -14.89 7.69 24.69
CA THR A 29 -15.56 6.38 24.77
C THR A 29 -14.80 5.28 24.05
N ARG A 30 -14.95 4.05 24.57
CA ARG A 30 -14.37 2.85 23.96
C ARG A 30 -15.14 2.46 22.71
N GLY A 31 -14.40 2.05 21.70
CA GLY A 31 -14.95 1.52 20.46
C GLY A 31 -15.58 0.16 20.67
N VAL A 32 -16.62 -0.10 19.89
CA VAL A 32 -17.33 -1.37 19.83
C VAL A 32 -17.05 -2.05 18.49
N SER A 33 -17.04 -3.38 18.49
CA SER A 33 -16.92 -4.14 17.24
C SER A 33 -18.24 -4.04 16.48
N ALA A 34 -18.18 -3.64 15.22
CA ALA A 34 -19.32 -3.54 14.33
C ALA A 34 -18.97 -4.07 12.95
N GLN A 35 -19.98 -4.50 12.21
CA GLN A 35 -19.83 -4.81 10.80
C GLN A 35 -20.13 -3.57 9.97
N ARG A 36 -19.24 -3.24 9.04
CA ARG A 36 -19.53 -2.25 8.00
C ARG A 36 -19.33 -2.83 6.62
N GLU A 37 -20.05 -2.27 5.65
CA GLU A 37 -19.80 -2.56 4.24
C GLU A 37 -18.37 -2.16 3.87
N LYS A 38 -17.76 -2.97 3.00
CA LYS A 38 -16.46 -2.63 2.41
C LYS A 38 -16.62 -1.34 1.63
N LYS A 39 -15.72 -0.38 1.87
CA LYS A 39 -15.62 0.81 1.03
C LYS A 39 -15.08 0.37 -0.33
N ARG A 40 -15.72 0.82 -1.39
CA ARG A 40 -15.31 0.58 -2.77
C ARG A 40 -15.04 1.93 -3.43
N ILE A 41 -14.03 1.97 -4.28
CA ILE A 41 -13.73 3.10 -5.14
C ILE A 41 -13.90 2.55 -6.55
N ASP A 42 -14.86 3.09 -7.27
CA ASP A 42 -15.19 2.67 -8.61
C ASP A 42 -14.54 3.62 -9.62
N PHE A 43 -13.83 3.05 -10.60
CA PHE A 43 -13.26 3.76 -11.75
C PHE A 43 -12.47 5.04 -11.43
N ALA A 44 -11.51 4.96 -10.50
CA ALA A 44 -10.60 6.06 -10.21
C ALA A 44 -9.28 5.92 -11.01
N GLU A 45 -8.83 7.02 -11.62
CA GLU A 45 -7.44 7.15 -12.04
C GLU A 45 -6.58 7.29 -10.79
N LEU A 46 -5.62 6.36 -10.63
CA LEU A 46 -4.75 6.28 -9.47
C LEU A 46 -3.29 6.36 -9.91
N THR A 47 -2.54 7.26 -9.28
CA THR A 47 -1.11 7.44 -9.54
C THR A 47 -0.29 6.78 -8.44
N VAL A 48 0.76 6.06 -8.81
CA VAL A 48 1.75 5.57 -7.84
C VAL A 48 2.59 6.76 -7.36
N VAL A 49 2.52 7.08 -6.07
CA VAL A 49 3.22 8.24 -5.50
C VAL A 49 4.30 7.88 -4.47
N ASP A 50 4.28 6.64 -3.97
CA ASP A 50 5.28 6.15 -3.03
C ASP A 50 5.32 4.62 -3.04
N TRP A 51 6.31 4.04 -2.38
CA TRP A 51 6.40 2.61 -2.11
C TRP A 51 6.74 2.36 -0.64
N PHE A 52 6.35 1.19 -0.14
CA PHE A 52 6.69 0.78 1.22
C PHE A 52 7.17 -0.66 1.25
N SER A 53 8.03 -0.95 2.20
CA SER A 53 8.51 -2.30 2.47
C SER A 53 8.60 -2.53 3.97
N SER A 54 8.29 -3.76 4.37
CA SER A 54 8.31 -4.25 5.74
C SER A 54 8.95 -5.63 5.75
N ARG A 55 9.21 -6.18 6.95
CA ARG A 55 9.80 -7.51 7.09
C ARG A 55 8.99 -8.62 6.39
N SER A 56 7.68 -8.46 6.26
CA SER A 56 6.78 -9.50 5.73
C SER A 56 6.07 -9.13 4.43
N SER A 57 6.24 -7.91 3.91
CA SER A 57 5.56 -7.48 2.69
C SER A 57 6.15 -6.20 2.10
N ALA A 58 5.93 -5.98 0.81
CA ALA A 58 6.10 -4.69 0.14
C ALA A 58 4.82 -4.28 -0.59
N GLY A 59 4.73 -3.01 -0.98
CA GLY A 59 3.57 -2.45 -1.66
C GLY A 59 3.82 -1.04 -2.22
N LEU A 60 2.79 -0.49 -2.85
CA LEU A 60 2.76 0.88 -3.35
C LEU A 60 1.75 1.71 -2.59
N THR A 61 1.99 3.01 -2.53
CA THR A 61 1.00 3.99 -2.16
C THR A 61 0.45 4.62 -3.43
N LEU A 62 -0.84 4.44 -3.68
CA LEU A 62 -1.58 5.05 -4.76
C LEU A 62 -2.24 6.33 -4.26
N GLN A 63 -2.40 7.33 -5.12
CA GLN A 63 -3.10 8.58 -4.83
C GLN A 63 -4.16 8.86 -5.89
N ASP A 64 -5.35 9.30 -5.46
CA ASP A 64 -6.38 9.83 -6.35
C ASP A 64 -6.22 11.34 -6.60
N ALA A 65 -7.01 11.90 -7.52
CA ALA A 65 -6.98 13.31 -7.86
C ALA A 65 -7.31 14.25 -6.68
N GLU A 66 -8.03 13.77 -5.67
CA GLU A 66 -8.35 14.51 -4.44
C GLU A 66 -7.22 14.45 -3.40
N GLY A 67 -6.12 13.78 -3.74
CA GLY A 67 -4.93 13.67 -2.91
C GLY A 67 -5.01 12.57 -1.85
N LYS A 68 -6.07 11.75 -1.84
CA LYS A 68 -6.24 10.68 -0.86
C LYS A 68 -5.42 9.47 -1.25
N ARG A 69 -4.77 8.88 -0.25
CA ARG A 69 -3.76 7.83 -0.41
C ARG A 69 -4.28 6.45 -0.02
N TYR A 70 -3.85 5.44 -0.77
CA TYR A 70 -4.23 4.04 -0.61
C TYR A 70 -3.00 3.15 -0.66
N SER A 71 -2.75 2.39 0.41
CA SER A 71 -1.70 1.37 0.42
C SER A 71 -2.22 0.09 -0.22
N VAL A 72 -1.49 -0.42 -1.21
CA VAL A 72 -1.80 -1.67 -1.92
C VAL A 72 -0.59 -2.57 -1.91
N TYR A 73 -0.77 -3.86 -1.60
CA TYR A 73 0.32 -4.81 -1.49
C TYR A 73 0.77 -5.34 -2.87
N MET A 74 2.05 -5.65 -3.00
CA MET A 74 2.63 -6.18 -4.23
C MET A 74 1.89 -7.42 -4.76
N SER A 75 1.44 -8.31 -3.86
CA SER A 75 0.67 -9.51 -4.21
C SER A 75 -0.56 -9.23 -5.05
N ASP A 76 -1.21 -8.08 -4.84
CA ASP A 76 -2.42 -7.69 -5.56
C ASP A 76 -2.11 -7.01 -6.90
N ILE A 77 -0.90 -6.45 -7.04
CA ILE A 77 -0.46 -5.64 -8.17
C ILE A 77 0.32 -6.45 -9.20
N PHE A 78 1.02 -7.53 -8.81
CA PHE A 78 1.90 -8.28 -9.72
C PHE A 78 1.24 -8.71 -11.03
N ARG A 79 -0.04 -9.12 -10.98
CA ARG A 79 -0.81 -9.48 -12.20
C ARG A 79 -0.93 -8.35 -13.22
N TYR A 80 -0.90 -7.09 -12.77
CA TYR A 80 -0.98 -5.92 -13.65
C TYR A 80 0.40 -5.49 -14.16
N LEU A 81 1.47 -6.00 -13.55
CA LEU A 81 2.85 -5.78 -13.99
C LEU A 81 3.33 -6.86 -14.96
N ASP A 82 2.57 -7.94 -15.14
CA ASP A 82 2.91 -8.99 -16.07
C ASP A 82 2.94 -8.43 -17.51
N GLY A 83 4.01 -8.76 -18.25
CA GLY A 83 4.29 -8.18 -19.56
C GLY A 83 4.71 -6.71 -19.55
N THR A 84 4.81 -6.04 -18.39
CA THR A 84 5.31 -4.66 -18.31
C THR A 84 6.81 -4.64 -18.55
N LYS A 85 7.24 -3.83 -19.52
CA LYS A 85 8.66 -3.60 -19.77
C LYS A 85 9.24 -2.71 -18.65
N ILE A 86 10.03 -3.30 -17.78
CA ILE A 86 10.94 -2.56 -16.90
C ILE A 86 12.12 -2.11 -17.78
N ALA A 87 12.48 -0.83 -17.75
CA ALA A 87 13.53 -0.22 -18.57
C ALA A 87 14.92 -0.89 -18.38
N ASN A 88 15.97 -0.34 -19.01
CA ASN A 88 17.34 -0.85 -18.94
C ASN A 88 17.83 -0.96 -17.49
N VAL A 89 17.72 -2.17 -16.93
CA VAL A 89 18.19 -2.50 -15.60
C VAL A 89 19.33 -3.50 -15.71
N ALA A 90 20.42 -3.22 -15.01
CA ALA A 90 21.44 -4.23 -14.77
C ALA A 90 21.00 -5.10 -13.58
N LEU A 91 21.08 -6.42 -13.74
CA LEU A 91 20.80 -7.38 -12.69
C LEU A 91 22.08 -8.10 -12.27
N GLU A 92 22.22 -8.34 -10.98
CA GLU A 92 23.28 -9.18 -10.42
C GLU A 92 22.67 -10.37 -9.69
N GLU A 93 23.23 -11.55 -9.91
CA GLU A 93 22.84 -12.75 -9.19
C GLU A 93 23.22 -12.62 -7.70
N THR A 94 22.30 -13.05 -6.85
CA THR A 94 22.50 -13.08 -5.40
C THR A 94 22.17 -14.46 -4.86
N LYS A 95 22.88 -14.87 -3.81
CA LYS A 95 22.63 -16.12 -3.10
C LYS A 95 22.42 -15.86 -1.62
N LYS A 96 21.31 -16.35 -1.07
CA LYS A 96 20.99 -16.31 0.37
C LYS A 96 20.73 -17.73 0.85
N GLY A 97 21.73 -18.35 1.47
CA GLY A 97 21.69 -19.77 1.81
C GLY A 97 21.65 -20.65 0.56
N SER A 98 20.60 -21.44 0.40
CA SER A 98 20.35 -22.26 -0.79
C SER A 98 19.53 -21.56 -1.88
N ALA A 99 18.95 -20.39 -1.59
CA ALA A 99 18.11 -19.66 -2.53
C ALA A 99 18.94 -18.75 -3.43
N TYR A 100 18.75 -18.89 -4.74
CA TYR A 100 19.27 -17.99 -5.77
C TYR A 100 18.21 -16.93 -6.11
N GLY A 101 18.64 -15.72 -6.40
CA GLY A 101 17.78 -14.61 -6.79
C GLY A 101 18.57 -13.52 -7.51
N TRP A 102 17.92 -12.41 -7.82
CA TRP A 102 18.53 -11.31 -8.57
C TRP A 102 18.28 -9.98 -7.86
N ARG A 103 19.27 -9.09 -7.88
CA ARG A 103 19.13 -7.70 -7.42
C ARG A 103 19.37 -6.73 -8.57
N VAL A 104 18.69 -5.60 -8.56
CA VAL A 104 18.93 -4.51 -9.50
C VAL A 104 20.16 -3.72 -9.02
N ILE A 105 21.13 -3.50 -9.89
CA ILE A 105 22.40 -2.81 -9.56
C ILE A 105 22.58 -1.47 -10.29
N ALA A 106 21.84 -1.21 -11.37
CA ALA A 106 21.81 0.10 -12.03
C ALA A 106 20.47 0.31 -12.74
N LYS A 107 19.91 1.52 -12.61
CA LYS A 107 19.05 2.13 -13.62
C LYS A 107 19.92 3.16 -14.32
N GLU A 108 20.21 3.01 -15.61
CA GLU A 108 20.74 4.12 -16.37
C GLU A 108 19.61 5.16 -16.53
N ASN A 109 19.68 6.23 -15.76
CA ASN A 109 19.13 7.52 -16.16
C ASN A 109 20.32 8.48 -16.17
N GLU A 110 20.91 8.68 -17.35
CA GLU A 110 21.66 9.89 -17.66
C GLU A 110 20.72 11.09 -17.52
N GLU A 111 21.12 12.10 -16.74
CA GLU A 111 21.04 13.55 -17.02
C GLU A 111 21.35 14.35 -15.74
N GLU A 112 22.61 14.31 -15.29
CA GLU A 112 23.20 15.50 -14.67
C GLU A 112 23.76 16.36 -15.80
N ALA A 113 22.90 17.20 -16.37
CA ALA A 113 23.31 18.28 -17.24
C ALA A 113 24.14 19.27 -16.40
N GLN A 114 25.44 19.30 -16.66
CA GLN A 114 26.29 20.44 -16.31
C GLN A 114 25.82 21.65 -17.12
N VAL A 115 25.26 22.66 -16.44
CA VAL A 115 25.35 24.07 -16.84
C VAL A 115 25.62 24.90 -15.60
#